data_AF-A0AA37JZV3-F1
#
_entry.id   AF-A0AA37JZV3-F1
#
_cell.length_a   1.000
_cell.length_b   1.000
_cell.length_c   1.000
_cell.angle_alpha   90.00
_cell.angle_beta   90.00
_cell.angle_gamma   90.00
#
_symmetry.space_group_name_H-M   'P 1'
#
loop_
_entity.id
_entity.type
_entity.pdbx_description
1 polymer ?
#
loop_
_entity_poly.entity_id
_entity_poly.type
_entity_poly.pdbx_seq_one_letter_code
_entity_poly.pdbx_strand_id
1 'polypeptide(L)' 'MAYNEASKNATMKYQRENLEQIRFWAPKGYKDKIKAHAAGRGMSMAEYLKKLIDEDMHHEP' A
#
# COMPACT_ATOMS: atom_id res chain seq x y z
N MET A 1 -27.97 -2.59 9.28
CA MET A 1 -26.86 -3.40 9.80
C MET A 1 -26.15 -2.58 10.86
N ALA A 2 -26.18 -3.02 12.12
CA ALA A 2 -25.57 -2.26 13.23
C ALA A 2 -24.06 -2.14 12.98
N TYR A 3 -23.61 -0.93 12.73
CA TYR A 3 -22.21 -0.61 12.53
C TYR A 3 -21.46 -0.90 13.83
N ASN A 4 -20.70 -2.00 13.85
CA ASN A 4 -19.98 -2.45 15.03
C ASN A 4 -18.77 -1.53 15.26
N GLU A 5 -18.94 -0.52 16.10
CA GLU A 5 -17.87 0.39 16.52
C GLU A 5 -16.65 -0.36 17.08
N ALA A 6 -16.86 -1.54 17.69
CA ALA A 6 -15.75 -2.36 18.18
C ALA A 6 -14.89 -2.91 17.03
N SER A 7 -15.49 -3.32 15.90
CA SER A 7 -14.74 -3.75 14.70
C SER A 7 -13.95 -2.60 14.08
N LYS A 8 -14.51 -1.39 14.07
CA LYS A 8 -13.79 -0.18 13.62
C LYS A 8 -12.59 0.11 14.51
N ASN A 9 -12.78 0.10 15.83
CA ASN A 9 -11.72 0.36 16.80
C ASN A 9 -10.58 -0.67 16.73
N ALA A 10 -10.91 -1.95 16.58
CA ALA A 10 -9.92 -3.00 16.37
C ALA A 10 -9.09 -2.77 15.10
N THR A 11 -9.76 -2.41 14.00
CA THR A 11 -9.10 -2.13 12.71
C THR A 11 -8.18 -0.91 12.78
N MET A 12 -8.61 0.16 13.47
CA MET A 12 -7.79 1.35 13.68
C MET A 12 -6.58 1.07 14.58
N LYS A 13 -6.77 0.28 15.66
CA LYS A 13 -5.68 -0.15 16.54
C LYS A 13 -4.63 -0.93 15.76
N TYR A 14 -5.06 -1.92 14.97
CA TYR A 14 -4.14 -2.71 14.15
C TYR A 14 -3.35 -1.85 13.16
N GLN A 15 -4.02 -0.95 12.42
CA GLN A 15 -3.35 -0.04 11.50
C GLN A 15 -2.32 0.84 12.21
N ARG A 16 -2.66 1.39 13.39
CA ARG A 16 -1.76 2.25 14.16
C ARG A 16 -0.55 1.51 14.71
N GLU A 17 -0.73 0.28 15.18
CA GLU A 17 0.32 -0.49 15.85
C GLU A 17 1.23 -1.24 14.87
N ASN A 18 0.73 -1.60 13.68
CA ASN A 18 1.41 -2.54 12.78
C ASN A 18 1.76 -1.96 11.40
N LEU A 19 1.19 -0.82 11.02
CA LEU A 19 1.37 -0.26 9.68
C LEU A 19 1.89 1.18 9.76
N GLU A 20 2.86 1.48 8.89
CA GLU A 20 3.34 2.84 8.67
C GLU A 20 2.77 3.39 7.36
N GLN A 21 2.37 4.67 7.37
CA GLN A 21 1.83 5.33 6.19
C GLN A 21 2.93 6.10 5.45
N ILE A 22 3.31 5.60 4.27
CA ILE A 22 4.25 6.28 3.38
C ILE A 22 3.48 7.22 2.45
N ARG A 23 3.79 8.52 2.49
CA ARG A 23 3.23 9.54 1.60
C ARG A 23 4.36 10.24 0.85
N PHE A 24 4.19 10.40 -0.46
CA PHE A 24 5.08 11.20 -1.29
C PHE A 24 4.28 11.95 -2.34
N TRP A 25 4.83 13.06 -2.81
CA TRP A 25 4.25 13.84 -3.89
C TRP A 25 4.69 13.25 -5.23
N ALA A 26 3.73 13.06 -6.14
CA ALA A 26 4.00 12.58 -7.48
C ALA A 26 3.22 13.42 -8.50
N PRO A 27 3.69 13.49 -9.77
CA PRO A 27 2.97 14.17 -10.83
C PRO A 27 1.54 13.63 -11.02
N LYS A 28 0.64 14.49 -11.50
CA LYS A 28 -0.74 14.07 -11.83
C LYS A 28 -0.71 12.93 -12.86
N GLY A 29 -1.55 11.92 -12.64
CA GLY A 29 -1.63 10.72 -13.48
C GLY A 29 -0.56 9.66 -13.20
N TYR A 30 0.45 9.94 -12.35
CA TYR A 30 1.49 8.96 -12.02
C TYR A 30 0.92 7.76 -11.26
N LYS A 31 0.00 8.00 -10.32
CA LYS A 31 -0.71 6.94 -9.58
C LYS A 31 -1.45 5.98 -10.52
N ASP A 32 -2.14 6.51 -11.53
CA ASP A 32 -2.91 5.69 -12.47
C ASP A 32 -2.00 4.83 -13.35
N LYS A 33 -0.84 5.38 -13.76
CA LYS A 33 0.20 4.61 -14.46
C LYS A 33 0.69 3.43 -13.64
N ILE A 34 1.04 3.65 -12.36
CA ILE A 34 1.48 2.57 -11.46
C ILE A 34 0.37 1.53 -11.30
N LYS A 35 -0.87 1.98 -11.08
CA LYS A 35 -2.01 1.08 -10.90
C LYS A 35 -2.27 0.21 -12.13
N ALA A 36 -2.22 0.78 -13.33
CA ALA A 36 -2.38 0.04 -14.59
C ALA A 36 -1.26 -0.98 -14.79
N HIS A 37 -0.02 -0.60 -14.49
CA HIS A 37 1.13 -1.50 -14.59
C HIS A 37 1.07 -2.65 -13.57
N ALA A 38 0.69 -2.36 -12.32
CA ALA A 38 0.48 -3.38 -11.29
C ALA A 38 -0.65 -4.34 -11.67
N ALA A 39 -1.77 -3.82 -12.20
CA ALA A 39 -2.89 -4.64 -12.67
C ALA A 39 -2.49 -5.58 -13.82
N GLY A 40 -1.64 -5.12 -14.76
CA GLY A 40 -1.08 -5.98 -15.80
C GLY A 40 -0.22 -7.13 -15.27
N ARG A 41 0.28 -7.03 -14.03
CA ARG A 41 1.03 -8.07 -13.32
C ARG A 41 0.17 -8.88 -12.33
N GLY A 42 -1.15 -8.63 -12.28
CA GLY A 42 -2.05 -9.27 -11.32
C GLY A 42 -1.85 -8.83 -9.87
N MET A 43 -1.14 -7.72 -9.64
CA MET A 43 -0.78 -7.22 -8.32
C MET A 43 -1.58 -5.97 -7.94
N SER A 44 -1.77 -5.75 -6.65
CA SER A 44 -2.23 -4.45 -6.17
C SER A 44 -1.13 -3.39 -6.33
N MET A 45 -1.51 -2.12 -6.45
CA MET A 45 -0.54 -1.00 -6.52
C MET A 45 0.39 -0.98 -5.30
N ALA A 46 -0.14 -1.28 -4.10
CA ALA A 46 0.64 -1.29 -2.87
C ALA A 46 1.63 -2.46 -2.82
N GLU A 47 1.19 -3.66 -3.22
CA GLU A 47 2.04 -4.85 -3.31
C GLU A 47 3.14 -4.67 -4.35
N TYR A 48 2.81 -4.10 -5.51
CA TYR A 48 3.78 -3.77 -6.54
C TYR A 48 4.86 -2.81 -6.03
N LEU A 49 4.48 -1.76 -5.31
CA LEU A 49 5.44 -0.81 -4.73
C LEU A 49 6.30 -1.45 -3.64
N LYS A 50 5.71 -2.24 -2.73
CA LYS A 50 6.46 -2.96 -1.69
C LYS A 50 7.48 -3.90 -2.30
N LYS A 51 7.06 -4.71 -3.26
CA LYS A 51 7.93 -5.67 -3.95
C LYS A 51 9.09 -4.98 -4.66
N LEU A 52 8.84 -3.86 -5.34
CA LEU A 52 9.92 -3.10 -5.99
C LEU A 52 10.94 -2.57 -4.98
N ILE A 53 10.47 -2.03 -3.86
CA ILE A 53 11.36 -1.50 -2.81
C ILE A 53 12.14 -2.65 -2.17
N ASP A 54 11.48 -3.76 -1.85
CA ASP A 54 12.14 -4.93 -1.28
C ASP A 54 13.17 -5.51 -2.25
N GLU A 55 12.86 -5.64 -3.54
CA GLU A 55 13.80 -6.11 -4.57
C GLU A 55 15.02 -5.19 -4.70
N ASP A 56 14.82 -3.87 -4.67
CA ASP A 56 15.88 -2.86 -4.73
C ASP A 56 16.77 -2.92 -3.47
N MET A 57 16.16 -2.96 -2.28
CA MET A 57 16.86 -3.05 -0.99
C MET A 57 17.63 -4.36 -0.81
N HIS A 58 17.13 -5.49 -1.31
CA HIS A 58 17.82 -6.79 -1.23
C HIS A 58 18.93 -6.93 -2.29
N HIS A 59 19.00 -6.02 -3.25
CA HIS A 59 20.06 -5.97 -4.27
C HIS A 59 21.19 -4.98 -3.95
N GLU A 60 21.22 -4.38 -2.75
CA GLU A 60 22.41 -3.69 -2.26
C GLU A 60 23.50 -4.74 -1.87
N PRO A 61 24.69 -4.73 -2.50
CA PRO A 61 25.79 -5.64 -2.18
C PRO A 61 26.51 -5.33 -0.86
#